data_AF-A0A6L4Z5I5-F1
#
_entry.id   AF-A0A6L4Z5I5-F1
#
_cell.length_a   1.000
_cell.length_b   1.000
_cell.length_c   1.000
_cell.angle_alpha   90.00
_cell.angle_beta   90.00
_cell.angle_gamma   90.00
#
_symmetry.space_group_name_H-M   'P 1'
#
loop_
_entity.id
_entity.type
_entity.pdbx_description
1 polymer ?
#
loop_
_entity_poly.entity_id
_entity_poly.type
_entity_poly.pdbx_seq_one_letter_code
_entity_poly.pdbx_strand_id
1 'polypeptide(L)' 'MKIKEIREMTSEVLKVRENELTEQIFRGCFKKSLGEVDAIKMVRVQRKELAQLKTVARERELKIQR' A
#
# COMPACT_ATOMS: atom_id res chain seq x y z
N MET A 1 4.76 -3.13 6.31
CA MET A 1 5.41 -2.01 7.03
C MET A 1 4.76 -1.75 8.38
N LYS A 2 5.48 -1.11 9.31
CA LYS A 2 4.90 -0.65 10.59
C LYS A 2 4.13 0.66 10.37
N ILE A 3 2.95 0.77 10.98
CA ILE A 3 2.04 1.93 10.89
C ILE A 3 2.71 3.27 11.30
N LYS A 4 3.74 3.20 12.17
CA LYS A 4 4.48 4.39 12.64
C LYS A 4 5.24 5.10 11.51
N GLU A 5 5.96 4.36 10.68
CA GLU A 5 6.70 4.92 9.54
C GLU A 5 5.76 5.57 8.51
N ILE A 6 4.58 4.98 8.29
CA ILE A 6 3.56 5.52 7.39
C ILE A 6 2.97 6.84 7.94
N ARG A 7 2.88 6.98 9.27
CA ARG A 7 2.43 8.21 9.94
C ARG A 7 3.49 9.30 10.03
N GLU A 8 4.78 8.99 9.84
CA GLU A 8 5.86 9.99 9.82
C GLU A 8 6.14 10.53 8.40
N MET A 9 5.75 9.83 7.34
CA MET A 9 6.00 10.25 5.95
C MET A 9 5.09 11.37 5.47
N THR A 10 5.60 12.33 4.71
CA THR A 10 4.86 13.47 4.15
C THR A 10 3.75 13.03 3.18
N SER A 11 2.70 13.83 3.03
CA SER A 11 1.56 13.57 2.14
C SER A 11 1.95 13.27 0.68
N GLU A 12 3.06 13.84 0.22
CA GLU A 12 3.59 13.62 -1.13
C GLU A 12 4.25 12.24 -1.26
N VAL A 13 5.02 11.83 -0.26
CA VAL A 13 5.66 10.51 -0.21
C VAL A 13 4.62 9.39 -0.13
N LEU A 14 3.49 9.64 0.55
CA LEU A 14 2.36 8.72 0.58
C LEU A 14 1.80 8.46 -0.83
N LYS A 15 1.54 9.51 -1.61
CA LYS A 15 1.04 9.37 -2.99
C LYS A 15 2.01 8.63 -3.91
N VAL A 16 3.31 8.90 -3.79
CA VAL A 16 4.33 8.20 -4.58
C VAL A 16 4.31 6.71 -4.26
N ARG A 17 4.27 6.35 -2.97
CA ARG A 17 4.16 4.94 -2.55
C ARG A 17 2.86 4.27 -2.96
N GLU A 18 1.73 4.99 -2.99
CA GLU A 18 0.48 4.42 -3.51
C GLU A 18 0.61 3.99 -4.97
N ASN A 19 1.24 4.82 -5.80
CA ASN A 19 1.47 4.50 -7.21
C ASN A 19 2.43 3.31 -7.35
N GLU A 20 3.54 3.30 -6.61
CA GLU A 20 4.47 2.17 -6.62
C GLU A 20 3.81 0.85 -6.17
N LEU A 21 3.03 0.88 -5.08
CA LEU A 21 2.30 -0.30 -4.59
C LEU A 21 1.26 -0.79 -5.60
N THR A 22 0.58 0.12 -6.28
CA THR A 22 -0.39 -0.21 -7.32
C THR A 22 0.29 -0.90 -8.51
N GLU A 23 1.46 -0.40 -8.93
CA GLU A 23 2.23 -1.03 -10.00
C GLU A 23 2.78 -2.41 -9.58
N GLN A 24 3.25 -2.55 -8.34
CA GLN A 24 3.68 -3.84 -7.80
C GLN A 24 2.53 -4.86 -7.75
N ILE A 25 1.33 -4.43 -7.34
CA ILE A 25 0.13 -5.27 -7.36
C ILE A 25 -0.21 -5.68 -8.80
N PHE A 26 -0.10 -4.77 -9.77
CA PHE A 26 -0.36 -5.09 -11.17
C PHE A 26 0.63 -6.14 -11.71
N ARG A 27 1.93 -5.96 -11.45
CA ARG A 27 2.96 -6.95 -11.78
C ARG A 27 2.73 -8.27 -11.06
N GLY A 28 2.31 -8.24 -9.80
CA GLY A 28 1.97 -9.43 -9.02
C GLY A 28 0.73 -10.18 -9.55
N CYS A 29 -0.28 -9.45 -10.01
CA CYS A 29 -1.43 -10.03 -10.70
C CYS A 29 -1.02 -10.69 -12.02
N PHE A 30 -0.07 -10.09 -12.77
CA PHE A 30 0.47 -10.69 -13.98
C PHE A 30 1.21 -12.01 -13.69
N LYS A 31 2.10 -12.02 -12.69
CA LYS A 31 2.79 -13.24 -12.21
C LYS A 31 1.83 -14.31 -11.69
N LYS A 32 0.75 -13.90 -11.02
CA LYS A 32 -0.32 -14.81 -10.62
C LYS A 32 -1.00 -15.45 -11.83
N SER A 33 -1.31 -14.67 -12.88
CA SER A 33 -1.88 -15.21 -14.12
C SER A 33 -0.94 -16.18 -14.83
N LEU A 34 0.38 -16.02 -14.66
CA LEU A 34 1.41 -16.96 -15.12
C LEU A 34 1.52 -18.24 -14.28
N GLY A 35 0.76 -18.37 -13.17
CA GLY A 35 0.71 -19.57 -12.33
C GLY A 35 1.62 -19.56 -11.11
N GLU A 36 2.27 -18.43 -10.78
CA GLU A 36 3.16 -18.34 -9.63
C GLU A 36 2.35 -18.13 -8.33
N VAL A 37 2.30 -19.16 -7.48
CA VAL A 37 1.49 -19.16 -6.24
C VAL A 37 2.06 -18.19 -5.18
N ASP A 38 3.37 -17.95 -5.20
CA ASP A 38 4.05 -17.05 -4.27
C ASP A 38 3.62 -15.57 -4.48
N ALA A 39 3.33 -15.21 -5.73
CA ALA A 39 2.81 -13.88 -6.09
C ALA A 39 1.44 -13.60 -5.42
N ILE A 40 0.66 -14.62 -5.08
CA ILE A 40 -0.64 -14.45 -4.40
C ILE A 40 -0.44 -13.90 -2.98
N LYS A 41 0.56 -14.39 -2.25
CA LYS A 41 0.87 -13.90 -0.91
C LYS A 41 1.41 -12.46 -0.97
N MET A 42 2.31 -12.18 -1.90
CA MET A 42 2.84 -10.82 -2.10
C MET A 42 1.73 -9.81 -2.42
N VAL A 43 0.83 -10.12 -3.35
CA VAL A 43 -0.30 -9.23 -3.70
C VAL A 43 -1.22 -8.98 -2.51
N ARG A 44 -1.46 -10.00 -1.66
CA ARG A 44 -2.28 -9.83 -0.44
C ARG A 44 -1.60 -8.91 0.58
N VAL A 45 -0.30 -9.04 0.78
CA VAL A 45 0.47 -8.18 1.69
C VAL A 45 0.50 -6.74 1.17
N GLN A 46 0.80 -6.55 -0.11
CA GLN A 46 0.84 -5.22 -0.75
C GLN A 46 -0.52 -4.53 -0.74
N ARG A 47 -1.63 -5.27 -0.96
CA ARG A 47 -2.99 -4.72 -0.82
C ARG A 47 -3.28 -4.23 0.60
N LYS A 48 -2.82 -4.96 1.62
CA LYS A 48 -3.00 -4.56 3.01
C LYS A 48 -2.19 -3.31 3.33
N GLU A 49 -0.97 -3.21 2.81
CA GLU A 49 -0.15 -2.00 2.96
C GLU A 49 -0.77 -0.79 2.26
N LEU A 50 -1.29 -0.95 1.04
CA LEU A 50 -2.01 0.12 0.33
C LEU A 50 -3.23 0.61 1.11
N ALA A 51 -4.00 -0.32 1.70
CA ALA A 51 -5.15 0.04 2.51
C ALA A 51 -4.75 0.84 3.76
N GLN A 52 -3.70 0.41 4.48
CA GLN A 52 -3.19 1.13 5.64
C GLN A 52 -2.70 2.54 5.28
N LEU A 53 -2.04 2.68 4.13
CA LEU A 53 -1.52 3.95 3.65
C LEU A 53 -2.64 4.93 3.29
N LYS A 54 -3.69 4.45 2.62
CA LYS A 54 -4.93 5.21 2.36
C LYS A 54 -5.65 5.61 3.64
N THR A 55 -5.73 4.71 4.62
CA THR A 55 -6.34 5.02 5.92
C THR A 55 -5.59 6.16 6.61
N VAL A 56 -4.26 6.11 6.68
CA VAL A 56 -3.46 7.18 7.31
C VAL A 56 -3.60 8.51 6.56
N ALA A 57 -3.59 8.48 5.22
CA ALA A 57 -3.84 9.68 4.41
C ALA A 57 -5.21 10.30 4.75
N ARG A 58 -6.25 9.47 4.86
CA ARG A 58 -7.61 9.90 5.19
C ARG A 58 -7.74 10.39 6.63
N GLU A 59 -7.08 9.73 7.59
CA GLU A 59 -7.02 10.18 9.00
C GLU A 59 -6.42 11.59 9.11
N ARG A 60 -5.37 11.89 8.33
CA ARG A 60 -4.75 13.23 8.27
C ARG A 60 -5.68 14.27 7.66
N GLU A 61 -6.34 13.95 6.54
CA GLU A 61 -7.30 14.86 5.89
C GLU A 61 -8.46 15.22 6.83
N LEU A 62 -8.98 14.24 7.56
CA LEU A 62 -10.09 14.43 8.50
C LEU A 62 -9.67 15.12 9.80
N LYS A 63 -8.38 15.43 10.01
CA LYS A 63 -7.81 15.94 11.27
C LYS A 63 -8.30 15.15 12.50
N ILE A 64 -8.57 13.85 12.33
CA ILE A 64 -8.88 12.96 13.43
C ILE A 64 -7.53 12.60 14.06
N GLN A 65 -6.94 13.56 14.77
CA GLN A 65 -5.94 13.28 15.78
C GLN A 65 -6.73 12.74 16.98
N ARG A 66 -6.56 11.45 17.26
CA ARG A 66 -7.00 10.83 18.50
C ARG A 66 -5.77 10.49 19.33
#